data_AF-A0A954JCR8-F1
#
_entry.id   AF-A0A954JCR8-F1
#
_cell.length_a   1.000
_cell.length_b   1.000
_cell.length_c   1.000
_cell.angle_alpha   90.00
_cell.angle_beta   90.00
_cell.angle_gamma   90.00
#
_symmetry.space_group_name_H-M   'P 1'
#
loop_
_entity.id
_entity.type
_entity.pdbx_description
1 polymer ?
#
loop_
_entity_poly.entity_id
_entity_poly.type
_entity_poly.pdbx_seq_one_letter_code
_entity_poly.pdbx_strand_id
1 'polypeptide(L)'
;MHGNVWEWCSDYFSAQYYDESPHRNPTGPLESFDPTEPDIIKRVMRGGSFMCNTNSCTGYRTRARMRGDFTSGSFHCGFRCVVDASMQESFELAQSKIDAWRKSHETSVAALQE
;
A
#
# COMPACT_ATOMS: atom_id res chain seq x y z
N MET A 1 -1.68 11.02 1.31
CA MET A 1 -2.93 10.32 1.00
C MET A 1 -3.80 10.26 2.25
N HIS A 2 -5.10 10.51 2.11
CA HIS A 2 -6.08 10.51 3.20
C HIS A 2 -7.40 9.88 2.70
N GLY A 3 -7.86 8.80 3.35
CA GLY A 3 -9.15 8.16 3.07
C GLY A 3 -9.18 7.23 1.85
N ASN A 4 -10.39 6.90 1.41
CA ASN A 4 -10.73 5.83 0.47
C ASN A 4 -10.39 4.44 1.00
N VAL A 5 -9.14 4.00 0.92
CA VAL A 5 -8.71 2.69 1.45
C VAL A 5 -7.43 2.85 2.23
N TRP A 6 -7.26 2.02 3.26
CA TRP A 6 -5.94 1.82 3.86
C TRP A 6 -4.97 1.30 2.80
N GLU A 7 -3.73 1.76 2.84
CA GLU A 7 -2.72 1.34 1.88
C GLU A 7 -1.58 0.62 2.58
N TRP A 8 -1.28 -0.59 2.14
CA TRP A 8 -0.14 -1.38 2.61
C TRP A 8 1.20 -0.71 2.27
N CYS A 9 2.16 -0.84 3.18
CA CYS A 9 3.56 -0.47 2.99
C CYS A 9 4.48 -1.70 3.07
N SER A 10 5.65 -1.60 2.47
CA SER A 10 6.68 -2.66 2.50
C SER A 10 7.30 -2.83 3.89
N ASP A 11 7.17 -1.84 4.77
CA ASP A 11 7.73 -1.86 6.10
C ASP A 11 7.03 -2.88 7.01
N TYR A 12 7.81 -3.64 7.79
CA TYR A 12 7.28 -4.33 8.96
C TYR A 12 6.85 -3.31 10.02
N PHE A 13 5.80 -3.63 10.77
CA PHE A 13 5.39 -2.79 11.88
C PHE A 13 6.26 -3.07 13.10
N SER A 14 6.90 -2.04 13.66
CA SER A 14 7.41 -2.08 15.03
C SER A 14 6.90 -0.89 15.83
N ALA A 15 6.42 -1.15 17.05
CA ALA A 15 5.97 -0.12 17.97
C ALA A 15 7.09 0.89 18.31
N GLN A 16 8.35 0.44 18.36
CA GLN A 16 9.52 1.20 18.80
C GLN A 16 10.35 1.79 17.65
N TYR A 17 10.07 1.41 16.40
CA TYR A 17 10.94 1.75 15.26
C TYR A 17 11.29 3.24 15.12
N TYR A 18 10.39 4.15 15.52
CA TYR A 18 10.66 5.58 15.38
C TYR A 18 11.76 6.09 16.31
N ASP A 19 12.06 5.37 17.39
CA ASP A 19 13.15 5.72 18.32
C ASP A 19 14.53 5.35 17.75
N GLU A 20 14.57 4.38 16.82
CA GLU A 20 15.80 3.82 16.24
C GLU A 20 15.95 4.10 14.74
N SER A 21 14.93 4.70 14.11
CA SER A 21 14.87 4.89 12.66
C SER A 21 16.00 5.81 12.16
N PRO A 22 16.74 5.43 11.10
CA PRO A 22 17.68 6.33 10.47
C PRO A 22 16.95 7.53 9.84
N HIS A 23 17.63 8.67 9.77
CA HIS A 23 17.05 9.91 9.23
C HIS A 23 16.89 9.91 7.71
N ARG A 24 17.73 9.16 6.98
CA ARG A 24 17.74 9.14 5.51
C ARG A 24 17.27 7.79 4.99
N ASN A 25 16.21 7.81 4.19
CA ASN A 25 15.62 6.65 3.52
C ASN A 25 15.44 5.43 4.45
N PRO A 26 14.72 5.56 5.58
CA PRO A 26 14.41 4.40 6.42
C PRO A 26 13.59 3.38 5.64
N THR A 27 13.94 2.10 5.77
CA THR A 27 13.29 0.97 5.08
C THR A 27 12.38 0.14 5.98
N GLY A 28 12.19 0.59 7.22
CA GLY A 28 11.49 -0.16 8.26
C GLY A 28 12.44 -1.06 9.08
N PRO A 29 11.91 -1.67 10.16
CA PRO A 29 12.65 -2.63 10.97
C PRO A 29 12.86 -3.95 10.18
N LEU A 30 13.85 -4.73 10.58
CA LEU A 30 14.10 -6.06 10.01
C LEU A 30 13.01 -7.08 10.39
N GLU A 31 12.37 -6.89 11.54
CA GLU A 31 11.34 -7.78 12.08
C GLU A 31 10.11 -7.01 12.56
N SER A 32 8.96 -7.70 12.58
CA SER A 32 7.72 -7.15 13.14
C SER A 32 7.75 -7.20 14.66
N PHE A 33 7.31 -6.13 15.31
CA PHE A 33 7.15 -6.07 16.76
C PHE A 33 5.87 -5.32 17.14
N ASP A 34 4.89 -6.07 17.63
CA ASP A 34 3.67 -5.52 18.20
C ASP A 34 3.45 -6.09 19.61
N PRO A 35 3.57 -5.28 20.67
CA PRO A 35 3.45 -5.79 22.05
C PRO A 35 2.07 -6.36 22.36
N THR A 36 1.03 -6.02 21.58
CA THR A 36 -0.32 -6.56 21.82
C THR A 36 -0.53 -7.94 21.20
N GLU A 37 0.21 -8.26 20.13
CA GLU A 37 0.08 -9.52 19.37
C GLU A 37 1.47 -9.94 18.85
N PRO A 38 2.37 -10.40 19.74
CA PRO A 38 3.79 -10.62 19.40
C PRO A 38 4.02 -11.78 18.42
N ASP A 39 3.11 -12.76 18.40
CA ASP A 39 3.23 -13.94 17.54
C ASP A 39 2.78 -13.70 16.09
N ILE A 40 2.24 -12.52 15.78
CA ILE A 40 1.71 -12.18 14.46
C ILE A 40 2.65 -11.18 13.78
N ILE A 41 3.16 -11.57 12.61
CA ILE A 41 3.96 -10.68 11.76
C ILE A 41 3.03 -9.68 11.09
N LYS A 42 3.26 -8.40 11.35
CA LYS A 42 2.42 -7.31 10.84
C LYS A 42 3.21 -6.38 9.93
N ARG A 43 2.51 -5.86 8.93
CA ARG A 43 3.01 -4.78 8.06
C ARG A 43 2.30 -3.47 8.34
N VAL A 44 2.93 -2.38 7.95
CA VAL A 44 2.39 -1.03 8.15
C VAL A 44 1.27 -0.77 7.13
N MET A 45 0.19 -0.15 7.60
CA MET A 45 -0.85 0.46 6.76
C MET A 45 -0.96 1.96 7.04
N ARG A 46 -1.22 2.76 6.00
CA ARG A 46 -1.31 4.23 6.08
C ARG A 46 -2.53 4.76 5.35
N GLY A 47 -2.90 6.00 5.66
CA GLY A 47 -3.88 6.78 4.90
C GLY A 47 -5.32 6.70 5.38
N GLY A 48 -5.72 5.70 6.17
CA GLY A 48 -7.11 5.52 6.58
C GLY A 48 -8.01 5.05 5.43
N SER A 49 -9.24 4.63 5.74
CA SER A 49 -10.22 4.23 4.72
C SER A 49 -11.49 5.07 4.78
N PHE A 50 -12.44 4.79 3.88
CA PHE A 50 -13.79 5.34 3.87
C PHE A 50 -14.60 5.03 5.16
N MET A 51 -14.12 4.13 6.03
CA MET A 51 -14.75 3.83 7.32
C MET A 51 -14.27 4.76 8.46
N CYS A 52 -13.20 5.51 8.25
CA CYS A 52 -12.60 6.30 9.32
C CYS A 52 -13.38 7.60 9.57
N ASN A 53 -13.61 7.91 10.85
CA ASN A 53 -14.33 9.10 11.31
C ASN A 53 -13.71 9.66 12.60
N THR A 54 -14.09 10.87 12.99
CA THR A 54 -13.51 11.57 14.16
C THR A 54 -13.70 10.85 15.49
N ASN A 55 -14.71 9.98 15.62
CA ASN A 55 -15.07 9.34 16.89
C ASN A 55 -14.38 7.98 17.10
N SER A 56 -14.19 7.20 16.02
CA SER A 56 -13.66 5.83 16.12
C SER A 56 -12.29 5.62 15.47
N CYS A 57 -11.99 6.28 14.34
CA CYS A 57 -10.75 6.08 13.61
C CYS A 57 -10.24 7.40 13.01
N THR A 58 -9.14 7.93 13.56
CA THR A 58 -8.43 9.08 12.99
C THR A 58 -7.25 8.67 12.09
N GLY A 59 -7.32 7.46 11.54
CA GLY A 59 -6.31 6.86 10.66
C GLY A 59 -6.04 7.64 9.37
N TYR A 60 -6.98 8.51 8.98
CA TYR A 60 -6.81 9.44 7.87
C TYR A 60 -5.77 10.52 8.12
N ARG A 61 -5.23 10.71 9.34
CA ARG A 61 -4.18 11.70 9.59
C ARG A 61 -2.85 11.26 8.96
N THR A 62 -2.07 12.17 8.39
CA THR A 62 -0.79 11.87 7.72
C THR A 62 0.20 11.11 8.60
N ARG A 63 0.23 11.41 9.90
CA ARG A 63 1.12 10.75 10.86
C ARG A 63 0.59 9.40 11.33
N ALA A 64 -0.70 9.13 11.19
CA ALA A 64 -1.31 7.90 11.69
C ALA A 64 -0.79 6.67 10.94
N ARG A 65 -0.43 5.64 11.69
CA ARG A 65 -0.06 4.31 11.20
C ARG A 65 -0.96 3.28 11.85
N MET A 66 -1.36 2.31 11.05
CA MET A 66 -2.01 1.09 11.52
C MET A 66 -1.11 -0.10 11.18
N ARG A 67 -1.45 -1.24 11.75
CA ARG A 67 -0.76 -2.52 11.59
C ARG A 67 -1.79 -3.59 11.28
N GLY A 68 -1.40 -4.59 10.49
CA GLY A 68 -2.25 -5.72 10.21
C GLY A 68 -1.43 -6.91 9.76
N ASP A 69 -1.99 -8.10 9.97
CA ASP A 69 -1.49 -9.33 9.37
C ASP A 69 -1.60 -9.21 7.84
N PHE A 70 -0.46 -9.30 7.16
CA PHE A 70 -0.38 -9.13 5.71
C PHE A 70 -0.99 -10.30 4.92
N THR A 71 -1.27 -11.43 5.59
CA THR A 71 -1.98 -12.56 5.01
C THR A 71 -3.50 -12.37 5.00
N SER A 72 -4.00 -11.39 5.77
CA SER A 72 -5.43 -11.09 5.89
C SER A 72 -5.89 -10.10 4.82
N GLY A 73 -6.94 -10.47 4.09
CA GLY A 73 -7.61 -9.60 3.12
C GLY A 73 -8.71 -8.76 3.77
N SER A 74 -8.86 -7.50 3.33
CA SER A 74 -9.96 -6.65 3.79
C SER A 74 -10.51 -5.74 2.71
N PHE A 75 -11.83 -5.55 2.72
CA PHE A 75 -12.56 -4.77 1.70
C PHE A 75 -12.29 -3.25 1.73
N HIS A 76 -11.60 -2.77 2.75
CA HIS A 76 -11.26 -1.35 2.97
C HIS A 76 -9.75 -1.11 2.96
N CYS A 77 -8.96 -2.09 2.49
CA CYS A 77 -7.51 -2.01 2.38
C CYS A 77 -7.06 -2.43 0.97
N GLY A 78 -6.23 -1.59 0.36
CA GLY A 78 -5.56 -1.83 -0.91
C GLY A 78 -4.08 -1.46 -0.81
N PHE A 79 -3.50 -1.07 -1.94
CA PHE A 79 -2.11 -0.64 -2.02
C PHE A 79 -1.90 0.25 -3.24
N ARG A 80 -0.77 0.96 -3.25
CA ARG A 80 -0.22 1.58 -4.45
C ARG A 80 1.24 1.21 -4.60
N CYS A 81 1.70 1.08 -5.84
CA CYS A 81 3.10 0.79 -6.11
C CYS A 81 3.92 2.08 -6.14
N VAL A 82 5.20 1.94 -5.82
CA VAL A 82 6.22 2.97 -6.02
C VAL A 82 7.32 2.34 -6.85
N VAL A 83 7.92 3.15 -7.72
CA VAL A 83 9.00 2.75 -8.62
C VAL A 83 10.19 3.64 -8.29
N ASP A 84 11.38 3.05 -8.15
CA ASP A 84 12.60 3.82 -8.00
C ASP A 84 13.18 4.22 -9.37
N ALA A 85 14.14 5.13 -9.37
CA ALA A 85 14.76 5.59 -10.61
C ALA A 85 15.47 4.49 -11.41
N SER A 86 15.94 3.41 -10.74
CA SER A 86 16.59 2.28 -11.41
C SER A 86 15.58 1.37 -12.13
N MET A 87 14.30 1.43 -11.76
CA MET A 87 13.23 0.62 -12.33
C MET A 87 12.47 1.33 -13.47
N GLN A 88 12.89 2.53 -13.87
CA GLN A 88 12.16 3.38 -14.83
C GLN A 88 11.93 2.68 -16.18
N GLU A 89 12.96 2.07 -16.76
CA GLU A 89 12.85 1.38 -18.06
C GLU A 89 11.87 0.20 -17.99
N SER A 90 11.91 -0.56 -16.88
CA SER A 90 10.99 -1.68 -16.66
C SER A 90 9.55 -1.23 -16.49
N PHE A 91 9.34 -0.10 -15.82
CA PHE A 91 8.02 0.49 -15.64
C PHE A 91 7.43 0.98 -16.97
N GLU A 92 8.22 1.68 -17.79
CA GLU A 92 7.81 2.14 -19.12
C GLU A 92 7.47 0.97 -20.05
N LEU A 93 8.29 -0.09 -20.01
CA LEU A 93 8.00 -1.32 -20.73
C LEU A 93 6.68 -1.97 -20.26
N ALA A 94 6.43 -2.03 -18.95
CA ALA A 94 5.18 -2.57 -18.42
C ALA A 94 3.97 -1.72 -18.86
N GLN A 95 4.10 -0.39 -18.82
CA GLN A 95 3.04 0.53 -19.22
C GLN A 95 2.70 0.38 -20.71
N SER A 96 3.71 0.29 -21.57
CA SER A 96 3.50 0.09 -23.02
C SER A 96 2.78 -1.23 -23.33
N LYS A 97 3.07 -2.31 -22.59
CA LYS A 97 2.37 -3.60 -22.73
C LYS A 97 0.90 -3.49 -22.31
N ILE A 98 0.63 -2.81 -21.20
CA ILE A 98 -0.75 -2.57 -20.73
C ILE A 98 -1.52 -1.76 -21.77
N ASP A 99 -0.92 -0.71 -22.33
CA ASP A 99 -1.59 0.15 -23.29
C ASP A 99 -1.82 -0.56 -24.63
N ALA A 100 -0.88 -1.40 -25.07
CA ALA A 100 -1.07 -2.28 -26.23
C ALA A 100 -2.23 -3.26 -26.02
N TRP A 101 -2.31 -3.87 -24.83
CA TRP A 101 -3.42 -4.75 -24.44
C TRP A 101 -4.76 -4.01 -24.42
N ARG A 102 -4.82 -2.80 -23.84
CA ARG A 102 -6.06 -1.99 -23.81
C ARG A 102 -6.57 -1.69 -25.22
N LYS A 103 -5.69 -1.25 -26.11
CA LYS A 103 -6.04 -0.95 -27.51
C LYS A 103 -6.60 -2.18 -28.25
N SER A 104 -5.99 -3.35 -28.06
CA SER A 104 -6.48 -4.58 -28.71
C SER A 104 -7.86 -5.01 -28.18
N HIS A 105 -8.16 -4.73 -26.91
CA HIS A 105 -9.44 -5.05 -26.28
C HIS A 105 -10.54 -4.05 -26.64
N GLU A 106 -10.22 -2.75 -26.79
CA GLU A 106 -11.19 -1.76 -27.28
C GLU A 106 -11.61 -2.04 -28.74
N THR A 107 -10.67 -2.48 -29.57
CA THR A 107 -10.93 -2.80 -30.98
C THR A 107 -11.84 -4.03 -31.13
N SER A 108 -11.74 -5.00 -30.22
CA SER A 108 -12.56 -6.23 -30.24
C SER A 108 -13.95 -6.05 -29.63
N VAL A 109 -14.12 -5.14 -28.67
CA VAL A 109 -15.46 -4.77 -28.14
C VAL A 109 -16.25 -3.96 -29.17
N ALA A 110 -15.59 -3.07 -29.93
CA ALA A 110 -16.24 -2.32 -31.01
C ALA A 110 -16.70 -3.23 -32.18
N ALA A 111 -15.94 -4.29 -32.50
CA ALA A 111 -16.27 -5.22 -33.57
C ALA A 111 -17.42 -6.21 -33.26
N LEU A 112 -17.85 -6.31 -32.00
CA LEU A 112 -18.98 -7.15 -31.57
C LEU A 112 -20.30 -6.39 -31.47
N GLN A 113 -20.30 -5.10 -31.81
CA GLN A 113 -21.48 -4.23 -31.84
C GLN A 113 -22.02 -3.98 -33.27
N GLU A 114 -21.46 -4.63 -34.29
CA GLU A 114 -22.00 -4.74 -35.65
C GLU A 114 -22.63 -6.12 -35.89
#